data_AF-A0A9C8AK18-F1
#
_entry.id   AF-A0A9C8AK18-F1
#
_cell.length_a   1.000
_cell.length_b   1.000
_cell.length_c   1.000
_cell.angle_alpha   90.00
_cell.angle_beta   90.00
_cell.angle_gamma   90.00
#
_symmetry.space_group_name_H-M   'P 1'
#
loop_
_entity.id
_entity.type
_entity.pdbx_description
1 polymer ?
#
loop_
_entity_poly.entity_id
_entity_poly.type
_entity_poly.pdbx_seq_one_letter_code
_entity_poly.pdbx_strand_id
1 'polypeptide(L)'
;MYKHDLSTKGRESNVLSVDGFTLDLDNRMLIMDGTVRKLTPKECRLLALFIRHYGQVLTRKFLMKEVWETEYMDDTRTLDVHICWVRKKIEEDPHHPQKLCTIRGVGYRFGM
;
A
#
# COMPACT_ATOMS: atom_id res chain seq x y z
N MET A 1 22.95 42.76 5.95
CA MET A 1 23.70 41.52 5.61
C MET A 1 22.82 40.34 5.95
N TYR A 2 22.25 39.70 4.93
CA TYR A 2 21.27 38.63 5.08
C TYR A 2 21.96 37.34 5.55
N LYS A 3 21.56 36.83 6.72
CA LYS A 3 21.57 35.39 6.97
C LYS A 3 20.14 35.02 7.31
N HIS A 4 19.47 34.48 6.29
CA HIS A 4 18.16 33.87 6.43
C HIS A 4 18.35 32.67 7.38
N ASP A 5 17.88 32.81 8.61
CA ASP A 5 17.59 31.68 9.47
C ASP A 5 16.39 30.95 8.86
N LEU A 6 16.66 30.05 7.92
CA LEU A 6 15.66 29.15 7.39
C LEU A 6 15.43 28.06 8.43
N SER A 7 14.54 28.37 9.36
CA SER A 7 13.73 27.42 10.10
C SER A 7 13.17 26.38 9.11
N THR A 8 13.86 25.25 8.98
CA THR A 8 13.30 24.04 8.36
C THR A 8 12.86 23.15 9.50
N LYS A 9 11.71 23.52 10.06
CA LYS A 9 10.89 22.67 10.92
C LYS A 9 10.69 21.35 10.18
N GLY A 10 11.42 20.31 10.58
CA GLY A 10 11.41 19.01 9.92
C GLY A 10 9.99 18.47 9.84
N ARG A 11 9.45 18.33 8.63
CA ARG A 11 8.24 17.54 8.41
C ARG A 11 8.59 16.11 8.81
N GLU A 12 7.99 15.60 9.89
CA GLU A 12 7.93 14.18 10.15
C GLU A 12 7.40 13.52 8.87
N SER A 13 8.28 12.83 8.16
CA SER A 13 7.96 12.24 6.87
C SER A 13 7.00 11.10 7.12
N ASN A 14 5.82 11.12 6.51
CA ASN A 14 4.81 10.08 6.75
C ASN A 14 5.17 8.82 5.95
N VAL A 15 6.16 8.09 6.45
CA VAL A 15 6.80 6.95 5.78
C VAL A 15 6.52 5.67 6.56
N LEU A 16 6.14 4.60 5.86
CA LEU A 16 6.01 3.25 6.43
C LEU A 16 7.05 2.33 5.80
N SER A 17 7.71 1.48 6.59
CA SER A 17 8.70 0.52 6.08
C SER A 17 8.50 -0.87 6.65
N VAL A 18 8.63 -1.89 5.80
CA VAL A 18 8.59 -3.31 6.17
C VAL A 18 9.26 -4.16 5.09
N ASP A 19 10.06 -5.17 5.45
CA ASP A 19 10.66 -6.15 4.53
C ASP A 19 11.24 -5.59 3.22
N GLY A 20 11.97 -4.47 3.31
CA GLY A 20 12.60 -3.81 2.16
C GLY A 20 11.65 -2.93 1.32
N PHE A 21 10.38 -2.83 1.72
CA PHE A 21 9.42 -1.85 1.20
C PHE A 21 9.50 -0.59 2.02
N THR A 22 9.55 0.55 1.34
CA THR A 22 9.36 1.87 1.95
C THR A 22 8.28 2.62 1.19
N LEU A 23 7.20 2.97 1.89
CA LEU A 23 6.05 3.68 1.36
C LEU A 23 6.04 5.11 1.89
N ASP A 24 6.27 6.07 1.01
CA ASP A 24 6.08 7.49 1.28
C ASP A 24 4.61 7.86 0.99
N LEU A 25 3.86 8.16 2.06
CA LEU A 25 2.43 8.44 1.98
C LEU A 25 2.15 9.82 1.41
N ASP A 26 3.01 10.80 1.67
CA ASP A 26 2.85 12.19 1.23
C ASP A 26 3.04 12.29 -0.28
N ASN A 27 4.10 11.66 -0.79
CA ASN A 27 4.45 11.64 -2.21
C ASN A 27 3.79 10.50 -2.99
N ARG A 28 3.15 9.54 -2.30
CA ARG A 28 2.58 8.31 -2.87
C ARG A 28 3.60 7.55 -3.71
N MET A 29 4.73 7.26 -3.10
CA MET A 29 5.83 6.55 -3.73
C MET A 29 6.15 5.27 -2.96
N LEU A 30 6.28 4.18 -3.69
CA LEU A 30 6.84 2.95 -3.17
C LEU A 30 8.31 2.84 -3.59
N ILE A 31 9.17 2.54 -2.64
CA ILE A 31 10.58 2.26 -2.85
C ILE A 31 10.82 0.81 -2.47
N MET A 32 11.35 0.03 -3.41
CA MET A 32 11.75 -1.37 -3.20
C MET A 32 12.79 -1.77 -4.24
N ASP A 33 13.71 -2.65 -3.89
CA ASP A 33 14.77 -3.13 -4.80
C ASP A 33 15.55 -1.99 -5.48
N GLY A 34 15.76 -0.87 -4.76
CA GLY A 34 16.41 0.34 -5.29
C GLY A 34 15.60 1.12 -6.32
N THR A 35 14.35 0.72 -6.60
CA THR A 35 13.46 1.38 -7.57
C THR A 35 12.36 2.17 -6.89
N VAL A 36 12.01 3.32 -7.48
CA VAL A 36 10.88 4.16 -7.03
C VAL A 36 9.71 3.97 -7.99
N ARG A 37 8.53 3.65 -7.44
CA ARG A 37 7.30 3.41 -8.19
C ARG A 37 6.21 4.35 -7.69
N LYS A 38 5.62 5.15 -8.59
CA LYS A 38 4.52 6.04 -8.25
C LYS A 38 3.23 5.25 -8.05
N LEU A 39 2.44 5.62 -7.05
CA LEU A 39 1.16 4.99 -6.73
C LEU A 39 -0.02 5.93 -7.00
N THR A 40 -1.15 5.35 -7.39
CA THR A 40 -2.43 6.03 -7.32
C THR A 40 -2.86 6.19 -5.86
N PRO A 41 -3.83 7.08 -5.55
CA PRO A 41 -4.30 7.26 -4.18
C PRO A 41 -4.81 5.96 -3.53
N LYS A 42 -5.54 5.13 -4.29
CA LYS A 42 -6.11 3.87 -3.77
C LYS A 42 -5.05 2.79 -3.58
N GLU A 43 -4.07 2.68 -4.49
CA GLU A 43 -2.93 1.77 -4.31
C GLU A 43 -2.09 2.15 -3.09
N CYS A 44 -1.81 3.44 -2.90
CA CYS A 44 -1.07 3.92 -1.73
C CYS A 44 -1.81 3.58 -0.44
N ARG A 45 -3.13 3.82 -0.39
CA ARG A 45 -3.93 3.51 0.79
C ARG A 45 -4.04 1.99 1.06
N LEU A 46 -4.17 1.17 0.01
CA LEU A 46 -4.13 -0.29 0.14
C LEU A 46 -2.79 -0.76 0.72
N LEU A 47 -1.67 -0.33 0.13
CA LEU A 47 -0.34 -0.70 0.62
C LEU A 47 -0.12 -0.21 2.05
N ALA A 48 -0.57 1.00 2.39
CA ALA A 48 -0.47 1.52 3.75
C ALA A 48 -1.22 0.63 4.77
N LEU A 49 -2.43 0.17 4.44
CA LEU A 49 -3.18 -0.76 5.28
C LEU A 49 -2.45 -2.10 5.41
N PHE A 50 -1.98 -2.66 4.31
CA PHE A 50 -1.24 -3.92 4.32
C PHE A 50 0.07 -3.84 5.13
N ILE A 51 0.83 -2.76 5.00
CA ILE A 51 2.07 -2.56 5.76
C ILE A 51 1.77 -2.38 7.26
N ARG A 52 0.73 -1.62 7.62
CA ARG A 52 0.31 -1.45 9.03
C ARG A 52 -0.19 -2.76 9.67
N HIS A 53 -0.72 -3.66 8.85
CA HIS A 53 -1.22 -4.97 9.26
C HIS A 53 -0.35 -6.10 8.69
N TYR A 54 0.98 -5.90 8.70
CA TYR A 54 1.90 -6.86 8.11
C TYR A 54 1.73 -8.27 8.69
N GLY A 55 1.72 -9.28 7.83
CA GLY A 55 1.50 -10.69 8.16
C GLY A 55 0.04 -11.07 8.48
N GLN A 56 -0.87 -10.10 8.59
CA GLN A 56 -2.27 -10.36 8.93
C GLN A 56 -3.14 -10.53 7.68
N VAL A 57 -4.17 -11.38 7.78
CA VAL A 57 -5.17 -11.53 6.71
C VAL A 57 -6.19 -10.40 6.83
N LEU A 58 -6.23 -9.53 5.83
CA LEU A 58 -7.24 -8.49 5.71
C LEU A 58 -8.39 -8.97 4.85
N THR A 59 -9.61 -8.91 5.40
CA THR A 59 -10.82 -9.36 4.68
C THR A 59 -11.17 -8.43 3.54
N ARG A 60 -11.82 -8.94 2.49
CA ARG A 60 -12.30 -8.10 1.38
C ARG A 60 -13.23 -6.98 1.85
N LYS A 61 -14.12 -7.30 2.80
CA LYS A 61 -15.05 -6.35 3.40
C LYS A 61 -14.33 -5.21 4.11
N PHE A 62 -13.32 -5.54 4.91
CA PHE A 62 -12.50 -4.55 5.60
C PHE A 62 -11.77 -3.65 4.60
N LEU A 63 -11.09 -4.24 3.61
CA LEU A 63 -10.35 -3.49 2.61
C LEU A 63 -11.25 -2.55 1.80
N MET A 64 -12.43 -3.02 1.38
CA MET A 64 -13.42 -2.18 0.69
C MET A 64 -13.86 -1.00 1.55
N LYS A 65 -14.18 -1.26 2.82
CA LYS A 65 -14.60 -0.21 3.77
C LYS A 65 -13.51 0.83 3.98
N GLU A 66 -12.28 0.40 4.27
CA GLU A 66 -11.21 1.34 4.64
C GLU A 66 -10.64 2.12 3.45
N VAL A 67 -10.70 1.55 2.25
CA VAL A 67 -10.10 2.16 1.04
C VAL A 67 -11.14 2.94 0.24
N TRP A 68 -12.38 2.46 0.14
CA TRP A 68 -13.47 3.13 -0.60
C TRP A 68 -14.48 3.84 0.30
N GLU A 69 -14.35 3.74 1.63
CA GLU A 69 -15.22 4.44 2.59
C GLU A 69 -16.70 4.13 2.36
N THR A 70 -16.98 2.85 2.04
CA THR A 70 -18.31 2.37 1.67
C THR A 70 -18.73 1.16 2.49
N GLU A 71 -20.03 1.08 2.79
CA GLU A 71 -20.66 -0.11 3.35
C GLU A 71 -21.26 -1.03 2.26
N TYR A 72 -21.25 -0.58 1.00
CA TYR A 72 -21.72 -1.36 -0.14
C TYR A 72 -20.72 -2.46 -0.49
N MET A 73 -21.16 -3.72 -0.36
CA MET A 73 -20.29 -4.91 -0.43
C MET A 73 -20.72 -5.90 -1.52
N ASP A 74 -21.71 -5.57 -2.34
CA ASP A 74 -22.27 -6.50 -3.32
C ASP A 74 -21.28 -6.82 -4.45
N ASP A 75 -20.32 -5.92 -4.73
CA ASP A 75 -19.28 -6.14 -5.73
C ASP A 75 -17.89 -5.72 -5.24
N THR A 76 -17.03 -6.72 -4.96
CA THR A 76 -15.62 -6.51 -4.61
C THR A 76 -14.67 -6.56 -5.80
N ARG A 77 -15.16 -6.59 -7.05
CA ARG A 77 -14.29 -6.66 -8.26
C ARG A 77 -13.35 -5.47 -8.36
N THR A 78 -13.76 -4.29 -7.88
CA THR A 78 -12.89 -3.11 -7.86
C THR A 78 -11.65 -3.34 -6.98
N LEU A 79 -11.81 -4.01 -5.83
CA LEU A 79 -10.70 -4.39 -4.97
C LEU A 79 -9.75 -5.32 -5.73
N ASP A 80 -10.27 -6.36 -6.38
CA ASP A 80 -9.45 -7.35 -7.08
C ASP A 80 -8.63 -6.71 -8.23
N VAL A 81 -9.21 -5.74 -8.95
CA VAL A 81 -8.49 -4.94 -9.95
C VAL A 81 -7.33 -4.16 -9.33
N HIS A 82 -7.57 -3.50 -8.20
CA HIS A 82 -6.53 -2.74 -7.50
C HIS A 82 -5.46 -3.66 -6.89
N ILE A 83 -5.83 -4.83 -6.39
CA ILE A 83 -4.86 -5.86 -5.94
C ILE A 83 -3.98 -6.31 -7.11
N CYS A 84 -4.56 -6.51 -8.29
CA CYS A 84 -3.79 -6.83 -9.50
C CYS A 84 -2.79 -5.72 -9.84
N TRP A 85 -3.18 -4.46 -9.76
CA TRP A 85 -2.28 -3.33 -10.00
C TRP A 85 -1.17 -3.21 -8.94
N VAL A 86 -1.52 -3.41 -7.67
CA VAL A 86 -0.52 -3.45 -6.59
C VAL A 86 0.47 -4.58 -6.84
N ARG A 87 0.02 -5.80 -7.18
CA ARG A 87 0.89 -6.94 -7.49
C ARG A 87 1.84 -6.65 -8.63
N LYS A 88 1.37 -6.03 -9.72
CA LYS A 88 2.23 -5.57 -10.82
C LYS A 88 3.35 -4.63 -10.37
N LYS A 89 3.19 -3.97 -9.23
CA LYS A 89 4.17 -3.05 -8.64
C LYS A 89 5.00 -3.64 -7.53
N ILE A 90 4.73 -4.84 -7.01
CA ILE A 90 5.48 -5.40 -5.87
C ILE A 90 5.96 -6.83 -6.08
N GLU A 91 5.34 -7.56 -7.00
CA GLU A 91 5.69 -8.94 -7.31
C GLU A 91 6.65 -8.97 -8.50
N GLU A 92 7.50 -10.00 -8.52
CA GLU A 92 8.24 -10.37 -9.73
C GLU A 92 7.29 -10.97 -10.78
N ASP A 93 6.44 -11.91 -10.35
CA ASP A 93 5.31 -12.44 -11.13
C ASP A 93 3.96 -12.14 -10.44
N PRO A 94 3.17 -11.20 -10.97
CA PRO A 94 1.85 -10.87 -10.42
C PRO A 94 0.84 -12.02 -10.47
N HIS A 95 1.03 -13.02 -11.33
CA HIS A 95 0.16 -14.20 -11.44
C HIS A 95 0.49 -15.27 -10.38
N HIS A 96 1.72 -15.28 -9.86
CA HIS A 96 2.17 -16.16 -8.79
C HIS A 96 2.68 -15.35 -7.59
N PRO A 97 1.81 -14.54 -6.96
CA PRO A 97 2.22 -13.57 -5.95
C PRO A 97 2.80 -14.26 -4.71
N GLN A 98 3.94 -13.76 -4.24
CA GLN A 98 4.61 -14.24 -3.02
C GLN A 98 4.47 -13.27 -1.87
N LYS A 99 4.34 -11.97 -2.16
CA LYS A 99 4.31 -10.91 -1.13
C LYS A 99 2.88 -10.57 -0.72
N LEU A 100 1.98 -10.42 -1.68
CA LEU A 100 0.55 -10.13 -1.47
C LEU A 100 -0.30 -11.33 -1.90
N CYS A 101 -0.47 -12.30 -0.99
CA CYS A 101 -1.12 -13.58 -1.25
C CYS A 101 -2.66 -13.49 -1.14
N THR A 102 -3.35 -14.25 -1.99
CA THR A 102 -4.81 -14.43 -1.87
C THR A 102 -5.10 -15.55 -0.88
N ILE A 103 -5.87 -15.24 0.17
CA ILE A 103 -6.45 -16.23 1.07
C ILE A 103 -7.87 -16.51 0.59
N ARG A 104 -8.04 -17.66 -0.08
CA ARG A 104 -9.30 -18.02 -0.75
C ARG A 104 -10.49 -17.95 0.22
N GLY A 105 -11.56 -17.30 -0.22
CA GLY A 105 -12.78 -17.11 0.59
C GLY A 105 -12.70 -16.04 1.68
N VAL A 106 -11.51 -15.50 1.98
CA VAL A 106 -11.31 -14.56 3.11
C VAL A 106 -10.88 -13.18 2.62
N GLY A 107 -9.77 -13.10 1.88
CA GLY A 107 -9.18 -11.82 1.49
C GLY A 107 -7.72 -11.94 1.12
N TYR A 108 -6.89 -11.03 1.63
CA TYR A 108 -5.51 -10.85 1.20
C TYR A 108 -4.58 -10.72 2.39
N ARG A 109 -3.37 -11.23 2.26
CA ARG A 109 -2.30 -11.10 3.26
C ARG A 109 -1.07 -10.53 2.60
N PHE A 110 -0.48 -9.52 3.23
CA PHE A 110 0.82 -8.99 2.82
C PHE A 110 1.88 -9.44 3.80
N GLY A 111 2.98 -10.01 3.29
CA GLY A 111 4.01 -10.66 4.08
C GLY A 111 3.83 -12.17 4.20
N MET A 112 4.94 -12.85 4.47
CA MET A 112 5.00 -14.31 4.57
C MET A 112 4.77 -14.78 6.00
#